data_AF-A0A0K8W5Q2-F1
#
_entry.id   AF-A0A0K8W5Q2-F1
#
_cell.length_a   1.000
_cell.length_b   1.000
_cell.length_c   1.000
_cell.angle_alpha   90.00
_cell.angle_beta   90.00
_cell.angle_gamma   90.00
#
_symmetry.space_group_name_H-M   'P 1'
#
loop_
_entity.id
_entity.type
_entity.pdbx_description
1 polymer ?
#
loop_
_entity_poly.entity_id
_entity_poly.type
_entity_poly.pdbx_seq_one_letter_code
_entity_poly.pdbx_strand_id
1 'polypeptide(L)'
;GKPKKKKIRTKVIKKGNGDKQEVTDIETVEEDDKQPETTVTVEETPVEEVPQEVREMPEEVRVIETISEDGKPKKKKIRTRVIKKVKGGKQEVTKIETVEED
;
A
#
# COMPACT_ATOMS: atom_id res chain seq x y z
N GLY A 1 17.91 -48.11 2.67
CA GLY A 1 18.61 -47.32 1.62
C GLY A 1 19.11 -46.03 2.23
N LYS A 2 20.23 -45.47 1.74
CA LYS A 2 20.70 -44.15 2.18
C LYS A 2 19.63 -43.09 1.84
N PRO A 3 19.29 -42.16 2.75
CA PRO A 3 18.36 -41.09 2.44
C PRO A 3 19.00 -40.16 1.41
N LYS A 4 18.36 -40.00 0.24
CA LYS A 4 18.78 -39.03 -0.77
C LYS A 4 18.33 -37.64 -0.32
N LYS A 5 19.28 -36.72 -0.21
CA LYS A 5 18.98 -35.32 0.10
C LYS A 5 18.69 -34.60 -1.22
N LYS A 6 17.52 -33.96 -1.29
CA LYS A 6 17.12 -33.04 -2.36
C LYS A 6 16.99 -31.65 -1.74
N LYS A 7 17.68 -30.68 -2.31
CA LYS A 7 17.66 -29.28 -1.86
C LYS A 7 17.13 -28.43 -3.01
N ILE A 8 16.04 -27.72 -2.75
CA ILE A 8 15.41 -26.81 -3.71
C ILE A 8 15.65 -25.40 -3.21
N ARG A 9 16.18 -24.53 -4.07
CA ARG A 9 16.43 -23.13 -3.78
C ARG A 9 15.71 -22.28 -4.82
N THR A 10 14.80 -21.43 -4.37
CA THR A 10 14.11 -20.47 -5.23
C THR A 10 14.65 -19.07 -4.96
N LYS A 11 14.89 -18.27 -6.00
CA LYS A 11 15.25 -16.86 -5.91
C LYS A 11 14.36 -16.06 -6.86
N VAL A 12 13.61 -15.12 -6.28
CA VAL A 12 12.76 -14.19 -7.03
C VAL A 12 13.50 -12.86 -7.17
N ILE A 13 13.59 -12.35 -8.38
CA ILE A 13 14.17 -11.04 -8.70
C ILE A 13 13.07 -10.19 -9.31
N LYS A 14 12.80 -9.01 -8.74
CA LYS A 14 11.80 -8.08 -9.25
C LYS A 14 12.50 -6.80 -9.70
N LYS A 15 12.26 -6.37 -10.93
CA LYS A 15 12.83 -5.16 -11.52
C LYS A 15 11.70 -4.28 -12.07
N GLY A 16 11.65 -3.03 -11.60
CA GLY A 16 10.68 -2.04 -12.09
C GLY A 16 11.25 -1.26 -13.26
N ASN A 17 10.56 -1.28 -14.41
CA ASN A 17 10.84 -0.45 -15.57
C ASN A 17 9.61 0.42 -15.87
N GLY A 18 9.51 1.58 -15.20
CA GLY A 18 8.37 2.48 -15.35
C GLY A 18 7.07 1.85 -14.85
N ASP A 19 6.08 1.72 -15.75
CA ASP A 19 4.75 1.15 -15.48
C ASP A 19 4.71 -0.39 -15.53
N LYS A 20 5.85 -1.05 -15.83
CA LYS A 20 5.96 -2.52 -15.94
C LYS A 20 6.90 -3.10 -14.88
N GLN A 21 6.54 -4.28 -14.38
CA GLN A 21 7.35 -5.06 -13.46
C GLN A 21 7.82 -6.33 -14.16
N GLU A 22 9.14 -6.48 -14.28
CA GLU A 22 9.77 -7.73 -14.70
C GLU A 22 10.02 -8.57 -13.44
N VAL A 23 9.42 -9.75 -13.39
CA VAL A 23 9.67 -10.75 -12.34
C VAL A 23 10.48 -11.88 -12.96
N THR A 24 11.57 -12.28 -12.30
CA THR A 24 12.40 -13.41 -12.69
C THR A 24 12.48 -14.40 -11.55
N ASP A 25 11.94 -15.59 -11.77
CA ASP A 25 11.97 -16.70 -10.84
C ASP A 25 13.09 -17.67 -11.25
N ILE A 26 14.02 -17.90 -10.34
CA ILE A 26 15.13 -18.83 -10.53
C ILE A 26 14.92 -19.98 -9.55
N GLU A 27 14.65 -21.17 -10.06
CA GLU A 27 14.55 -22.40 -9.27
C GLU A 27 15.79 -23.26 -9.51
N THR A 28 16.49 -23.65 -8.44
CA THR A 28 17.63 -24.58 -8.49
C THR A 28 17.32 -25.82 -7.66
N VAL A 29 17.47 -26.99 -8.27
CA VAL A 29 17.27 -28.30 -7.65
C VAL A 29 18.61 -29.03 -7.58
N GLU A 30 19.11 -29.26 -6.36
CA GLU A 30 20.35 -29.98 -6.08
C GLU A 30 20.00 -31.36 -5.48
N GLU A 31 20.41 -32.45 -6.12
CA GLU A 31 20.28 -33.83 -5.62
C GLU A 31 21.68 -34.44 -5.40
N ASP A 32 21.89 -35.19 -4.31
CA ASP A 32 23.20 -35.73 -3.87
C ASP A 32 23.96 -36.51 -4.97
N ASP A 33 23.25 -37.11 -5.93
CA ASP A 33 23.80 -37.94 -7.01
C ASP A 33 23.70 -37.30 -8.42
N LYS A 34 23.26 -36.03 -8.54
CA LYS A 34 23.04 -35.36 -9.84
C LYS A 34 23.61 -33.95 -9.87
N GLN A 35 23.84 -33.45 -11.08
CA GLN A 35 24.15 -32.04 -11.30
C GLN A 35 22.95 -31.16 -10.92
N PRO A 36 23.18 -29.96 -10.38
CA PRO A 36 22.10 -29.04 -10.03
C PRO A 36 21.35 -28.60 -11.30
N GLU A 37 20.04 -28.79 -11.30
CA GLU A 37 19.18 -28.33 -12.38
C GLU A 37 18.68 -26.92 -12.04
N THR A 38 18.82 -25.96 -12.96
CA THR A 38 18.34 -24.58 -12.75
C THR A 38 17.35 -24.18 -13.84
N THR A 39 16.18 -23.70 -13.43
CA THR A 39 15.12 -23.19 -14.29
C THR A 39 14.97 -21.70 -14.04
N VAL A 40 14.94 -20.90 -15.11
CA VAL A 40 14.73 -19.44 -15.04
C VAL A 40 13.45 -19.12 -15.80
N THR A 41 12.50 -18.52 -15.10
CA THR A 41 11.23 -18.04 -15.66
C THR A 41 11.22 -16.53 -15.59
N VAL A 42 10.94 -15.86 -16.70
CA VAL A 42 10.80 -14.40 -16.75
C VAL A 42 9.35 -14.08 -17.10
N GLU A 43 8.69 -13.32 -16.25
CA GLU A 43 7.32 -12.85 -16.45
C GLU A 43 7.31 -11.33 -16.41
N GLU A 44 6.92 -10.72 -17.53
CA GLU A 44 6.60 -9.29 -17.56
C GLU A 44 5.13 -9.12 -17.18
N THR A 45 4.90 -8.50 -16.03
CA THR A 45 3.56 -8.13 -15.59
C THR A 45 3.47 -6.60 -15.61
N PRO A 46 2.31 -6.01 -15.95
CA PRO A 46 2.08 -4.62 -15.56
C PRO A 46 2.34 -4.55 -14.05
N VAL A 47 3.02 -3.50 -13.57
CA VAL A 47 3.09 -3.27 -12.12
C VAL A 47 1.64 -3.31 -11.67
N GLU A 48 1.28 -4.30 -10.85
CA GLU A 48 -0.02 -4.30 -10.20
C GLU A 48 -0.03 -2.93 -9.50
N GLU A 49 -0.84 -1.99 -10.00
CA GLU A 49 -1.13 -0.76 -9.28
C GLU A 49 -1.74 -1.28 -8.00
N VAL A 50 -0.90 -1.47 -6.98
CA VAL A 50 -1.27 -1.88 -5.64
C VAL A 50 -2.56 -1.13 -5.38
N PRO A 51 -3.68 -1.83 -5.17
CA PRO A 51 -4.99 -1.20 -5.12
C PRO A 51 -4.82 -0.02 -4.19
N GLN A 52 -5.01 1.20 -4.72
CA GLN A 52 -4.71 2.43 -3.99
C GLN A 52 -5.30 2.27 -2.60
N GLU A 53 -4.44 2.13 -1.59
CA GLU A 53 -4.89 1.89 -0.23
C GLU A 53 -5.40 3.25 0.27
N VAL A 54 -6.63 3.58 -0.12
CA VAL A 54 -7.34 4.77 0.32
C VAL A 54 -7.86 4.44 1.72
N ARG A 55 -7.10 4.86 2.74
CA ARG A 55 -7.55 4.80 4.12
C ARG A 55 -8.16 6.15 4.49
N GLU A 56 -9.47 6.21 4.56
CA GLU A 56 -10.18 7.33 5.18
C GLU A 56 -10.03 7.24 6.71
N MET A 57 -9.50 8.28 7.35
CA MET A 57 -9.50 8.40 8.80
C MET A 57 -10.89 8.83 9.30
N PRO A 58 -11.29 8.47 10.53
CA PRO A 58 -12.58 8.85 11.09
C PRO A 58 -12.78 10.38 11.06
N GLU A 59 -14.02 10.81 10.80
CA GLU A 59 -14.42 12.22 10.82
C GLU A 59 -14.38 12.75 12.25
N GLU A 60 -13.59 13.79 12.50
CA GLU A 60 -13.56 14.47 13.80
C GLU A 60 -14.55 15.65 13.77
N VAL A 61 -15.54 15.62 14.65
CA VAL A 61 -16.57 16.67 14.78
C VAL A 61 -16.31 17.47 16.05
N ARG A 62 -16.14 18.79 15.90
CA ARG A 62 -16.00 19.75 17.00
C ARG A 62 -17.16 20.73 16.95
N VAL A 63 -17.87 20.90 18.07
CA VAL A 63 -18.92 21.92 18.23
C VAL A 63 -18.36 23.04 19.08
N ILE A 64 -18.37 24.26 18.54
CA ILE A 64 -17.94 25.47 19.24
C ILE A 64 -19.17 26.36 19.41
N GLU A 65 -19.48 26.70 20.66
CA GLU A 65 -20.47 27.73 20.97
C GLU A 65 -19.77 29.09 21.01
N THR A 66 -20.18 29.99 20.13
CA THR A 66 -19.65 31.36 20.07
C THR A 66 -20.77 32.36 20.31
N ILE A 67 -20.51 33.34 21.15
CA ILE A 67 -21.45 34.44 21.36
C ILE A 67 -21.25 35.43 20.20
N SER A 68 -22.32 35.68 19.43
CA SER A 68 -22.30 36.72 18.39
C SER A 68 -22.35 38.11 19.02
N GLU A 69 -21.96 39.14 18.25
CA GLU A 69 -21.99 40.54 18.71
C GLU A 69 -23.37 40.99 19.24
N ASP A 70 -24.45 40.35 18.78
CA ASP A 70 -25.83 40.56 19.22
C ASP A 70 -26.16 39.90 20.59
N GLY A 71 -25.17 39.29 21.26
CA GLY A 71 -25.33 38.59 22.55
C GLY A 71 -26.00 37.22 22.48
N LYS A 72 -26.40 36.76 21.28
CA LYS A 72 -27.04 35.45 21.08
C LYS A 72 -26.00 34.33 20.93
N PRO A 73 -26.20 33.16 21.56
CA PRO A 73 -25.35 32.00 21.34
C PRO A 73 -25.56 31.48 19.92
N LYS A 74 -24.47 31.39 19.15
CA LYS A 74 -24.42 30.71 17.85
C LYS A 74 -23.59 29.44 17.95
N LYS A 75 -24.03 28.39 17.27
CA LYS A 75 -23.32 27.12 17.20
C LYS A 75 -22.55 27.06 15.89
N LYS A 76 -21.25 26.78 15.98
CA LYS A 76 -20.41 26.44 14.84
C LYS A 76 -20.00 24.98 14.94
N LYS A 77 -20.38 24.16 13.97
CA LYS A 77 -19.97 22.77 13.87
C LYS A 77 -18.85 22.67 12.85
N ILE A 78 -17.66 22.29 13.32
CA ILE A 78 -16.48 22.07 12.49
C ILE A 78 -16.30 20.57 12.32
N ARG A 79 -16.30 20.09 11.07
CA ARG A 79 -15.99 18.70 10.72
C ARG A 79 -14.66 18.64 9.99
N THR A 80 -13.76 17.78 10.45
CA THR A 80 -12.46 17.55 9.80
C THR A 80 -12.39 16.11 9.33
N ARG A 81 -12.14 15.91 8.03
CA ARG A 81 -11.86 14.58 7.44
C ARG A 81 -10.46 14.55 6.86
N VAL A 82 -9.68 13.53 7.21
CA VAL A 82 -8.33 13.32 6.69
C VAL A 82 -8.34 12.11 5.77
N ILE A 83 -8.01 12.33 4.49
CA ILE A 83 -7.90 11.29 3.48
C ILE A 83 -6.42 11.05 3.20
N LYS A 84 -5.96 9.81 3.42
CA LYS A 84 -4.58 9.40 3.13
C LYS A 84 -4.59 8.47 1.93
N LYS A 85 -3.81 8.81 0.91
CA LYS A 85 -3.66 8.03 -0.32
C LYS A 85 -2.19 7.67 -0.50
N VAL A 86 -1.88 6.39 -0.67
CA VAL A 86 -0.50 5.92 -0.89
C VAL A 86 -0.34 5.51 -2.36
N LYS A 87 0.63 6.12 -3.06
CA LYS A 87 1.00 5.80 -4.45
C LYS A 87 2.51 5.67 -4.59
N GLY A 88 3.00 4.49 -4.98
CA GLY A 88 4.41 4.27 -5.32
C GLY A 88 5.41 4.69 -4.22
N GLY A 89 5.09 4.41 -2.95
CA GLY A 89 5.93 4.79 -1.81
C GLY A 89 5.84 6.26 -1.38
N LYS A 90 5.02 7.07 -2.05
CA LYS A 90 4.67 8.43 -1.63
C LYS A 90 3.28 8.44 -1.00
N GLN A 91 3.15 9.18 0.11
CA GLN A 91 1.88 9.37 0.80
C GLN A 91 1.35 10.78 0.51
N GLU A 92 0.19 10.85 -0.13
CA GLU A 92 -0.59 12.07 -0.32
C GLU A 92 -1.62 12.20 0.81
N VAL A 93 -1.66 13.37 1.45
CA VAL A 93 -2.59 13.65 2.56
C VAL A 93 -3.47 14.82 2.15
N THR A 94 -4.78 14.62 2.19
CA THR A 94 -5.78 15.67 1.94
C THR A 94 -6.59 15.89 3.21
N LYS A 95 -6.64 17.15 3.68
CA LYS A 95 -7.46 17.57 4.81
C LYS A 95 -8.67 18.33 4.27
N ILE A 96 -9.86 17.90 4.65
CA ILE A 96 -11.12 18.58 4.34
C ILE A 96 -11.66 19.15 5.66
N GLU A 97 -11.87 20.47 5.71
CA GLU A 97 -12.50 21.16 6.83
C GLU A 97 -13.84 21.74 6.36
N THR A 98 -14.91 21.45 7.09
CA THR A 98 -16.25 21.98 6.82
C THR A 98 -16.75 22.68 8.07
N VAL A 99 -17.23 23.92 7.92
CA VAL A 99 -17.81 24.72 8.99
C VAL A 99 -19.29 24.92 8.68
N GLU A 100 -20.15 24.42 9.53
CA GLU A 100 -21.60 24.66 9.50
C GLU A 100 -21.93 25.65 10.63
N GLU A 101 -22.55 26.78 10.30
CA GLU A 101 -23.05 27.76 11.27
C GLU A 101 -24.57 27.64 11.33
N ASP A 102 -25.11 27.55 12.55
CA ASP A 102 -26.56 27.56 12.84
C ASP A 102 -27.06 29.00 13.09
#